data_AF-A0A284R9V8-F1
#
_entry.id   AF-A0A284R9V8-F1
#
_cell.length_a   1.000
_cell.length_b   1.000
_cell.length_c   1.000
_cell.angle_alpha   90.00
_cell.angle_beta   90.00
_cell.angle_gamma   90.00
#
_symmetry.space_group_name_H-M   'P 1'
#
loop_
_entity.id
_entity.type
_entity.pdbx_description
1 polymer ?
#
loop_
_entity_poly.entity_id
_entity_poly.type
_entity_poly.pdbx_seq_one_letter_code
_entity_poly.pdbx_strand_id
1 'polypeptide(L)'
;MRPLTEDESKTLFTKLANYIGKNLIHLIDRKDEPYCFRLHKDRVFYVSESSMRLGSSIARPNLVSLGTCFGKFSKSGKFKLHISSLDYIAQYAKYKVWIKPNGEMPFLYGNHVVKAHLGRITEDTPEHQGVVVFSMNDVPLGFGVTARSTVDTRKMDPTSIIVFHQADVGEYLRDEVQPSYDSPSLETDHFAGHTILTGCSPLWFLSPSNAVIVTLLYYSIFTVGFEVLKTWG
;
A
#
# COMPACT_ATOMS: atom_id res chain seq x y z
N MET A 1 12.84 2.93 6.09
CA MET A 1 12.44 1.51 5.84
C MET A 1 13.48 0.61 6.48
N ARG A 2 13.10 -0.58 6.97
CA ARG A 2 14.07 -1.49 7.61
C ARG A 2 14.50 -2.63 6.68
N PRO A 3 15.70 -3.20 6.81
CA PRO A 3 16.02 -4.51 6.24
C PRO A 3 15.08 -5.59 6.79
N LEU A 4 14.89 -6.66 6.01
CA LEU A 4 14.23 -7.87 6.48
C LEU A 4 15.19 -8.61 7.43
N THR A 5 14.62 -9.29 8.43
CA THR A 5 15.38 -10.24 9.24
C THR A 5 15.64 -11.52 8.46
N GLU A 6 16.52 -12.39 8.96
CA GLU A 6 16.81 -13.67 8.29
C GLU A 6 15.57 -14.56 8.16
N ASP A 7 14.72 -14.61 9.18
CA ASP A 7 13.51 -15.44 9.18
C ASP A 7 12.44 -14.89 8.23
N GLU A 8 12.28 -13.57 8.19
CA GLU A 8 11.39 -12.90 7.23
C GLU A 8 11.88 -13.10 5.79
N SER A 9 13.19 -13.08 5.59
CA SER A 9 13.79 -13.32 4.28
C SER A 9 13.57 -14.76 3.83
N LYS A 10 13.79 -15.75 4.72
CA LYS A 10 13.53 -17.17 4.43
C LYS A 10 12.07 -17.41 4.06
N THR A 11 11.12 -16.83 4.81
CA THR A 11 9.69 -17.00 4.53
C THR A 11 9.26 -16.35 3.21
N LEU A 12 9.79 -15.15 2.91
CA LEU A 12 9.58 -14.48 1.61
C LEU A 12 10.12 -15.32 0.45
N PHE A 13 11.38 -15.74 0.53
CA PHE A 13 12.04 -16.49 -0.55
C PHE A 13 11.43 -17.87 -0.74
N THR A 14 11.01 -18.54 0.32
CA THR A 14 10.27 -19.82 0.22
C THR A 14 8.98 -19.62 -0.56
N LYS A 15 8.24 -18.53 -0.32
CA LYS A 15 6.99 -18.25 -1.04
C LYS A 15 7.24 -17.90 -2.51
N LEU A 16 8.29 -17.12 -2.82
CA LEU A 16 8.67 -16.77 -4.20
C LEU A 16 9.22 -17.98 -4.97
N ALA A 17 9.97 -18.86 -4.31
CA ALA A 17 10.53 -20.06 -4.89
C ALA A 17 9.44 -21.01 -5.40
N ASN A 18 8.25 -20.98 -4.78
CA ASN A 18 7.10 -21.76 -5.25
C ASN A 18 6.56 -21.30 -6.63
N TYR A 19 6.86 -20.08 -7.09
CA TYR A 19 6.43 -19.61 -8.41
C TYR A 19 7.58 -19.57 -9.43
N ILE A 20 8.74 -19.06 -8.99
CA ILE A 20 9.89 -18.77 -9.84
C ILE A 20 10.91 -19.93 -9.85
N GLY A 21 10.98 -20.71 -8.77
CA GLY A 21 12.02 -21.73 -8.59
C GLY A 21 13.42 -21.12 -8.46
N LYS A 22 14.37 -21.62 -9.26
CA LYS A 22 15.79 -21.21 -9.19
C LYS A 22 16.07 -19.83 -9.80
N ASN A 23 15.13 -19.27 -10.58
CA ASN A 23 15.30 -18.00 -11.30
C ASN A 23 15.20 -16.76 -10.39
N LEU A 24 15.10 -16.96 -9.06
CA LEU A 24 15.09 -15.90 -8.05
C LEU A 24 16.33 -15.01 -8.10
N ILE A 25 17.46 -15.55 -8.54
CA ILE A 25 18.72 -14.81 -8.67
C ILE A 25 18.58 -13.64 -9.64
N HIS A 26 17.84 -13.82 -10.75
CA HIS A 26 17.62 -12.77 -11.75
C HIS A 26 16.79 -11.59 -11.24
N LEU A 27 16.06 -11.79 -10.14
CA LEU A 27 15.28 -10.74 -9.51
C LEU A 27 16.16 -9.87 -8.58
N ILE A 28 17.28 -10.38 -8.08
CA ILE A 28 18.19 -9.59 -7.23
C ILE A 28 19.31 -9.00 -8.08
N ASP A 29 19.92 -9.83 -8.92
CA ASP A 29 21.05 -9.49 -9.77
C ASP A 29 20.56 -9.19 -11.19
N ARG A 30 20.12 -7.95 -11.39
CA ARG A 30 19.80 -7.40 -12.71
C ARG A 30 21.03 -6.70 -13.27
N LYS A 31 21.24 -6.82 -14.57
CA LYS A 31 22.37 -6.21 -15.28
C LYS A 31 22.43 -4.68 -15.14
N ASP A 32 21.28 -4.05 -14.93
CA ASP A 32 21.17 -2.59 -14.83
C ASP A 32 21.61 -2.09 -13.46
N GLU A 33 20.95 -2.59 -12.40
CA GLU A 33 21.17 -2.17 -11.02
C GLU A 33 20.76 -3.29 -10.06
N PRO A 34 21.46 -3.49 -8.93
CA PRO A 34 21.01 -4.39 -7.89
C PRO A 34 19.68 -3.92 -7.26
N TYR A 35 18.77 -4.87 -7.06
CA TYR A 35 17.52 -4.62 -6.35
C TYR A 35 17.54 -5.26 -4.96
N CYS A 36 16.88 -4.61 -4.01
CA CYS A 36 16.78 -5.03 -2.63
C CYS A 36 15.33 -5.08 -2.15
N PHE A 37 15.08 -5.97 -1.20
CA PHE A 37 13.81 -6.03 -0.48
C PHE A 37 13.90 -5.23 0.82
N ARG A 38 12.89 -4.39 1.07
CA ARG A 38 12.80 -3.58 2.29
C ARG A 38 11.41 -3.72 2.90
N LEU A 39 11.35 -3.69 4.22
CA LEU A 39 10.10 -3.79 4.97
C LEU A 39 9.70 -2.42 5.51
N HIS A 40 8.42 -2.09 5.33
CA HIS A 40 7.81 -0.88 5.85
C HIS A 40 6.33 -1.14 6.16
N LYS A 41 5.90 -0.84 7.40
CA LYS A 41 4.52 -1.09 7.89
C LYS A 41 4.02 -2.51 7.53
N ASP A 42 4.84 -3.52 7.83
CA ASP A 42 4.62 -4.95 7.54
C ASP A 42 4.47 -5.33 6.06
N ARG A 43 4.65 -4.38 5.13
CA ARG A 43 4.68 -4.61 3.69
C ARG A 43 6.11 -4.69 3.20
N VAL A 44 6.34 -5.62 2.28
CA VAL A 44 7.64 -5.82 1.62
C VAL A 44 7.61 -5.10 0.30
N PHE A 45 8.58 -4.22 0.11
CA PHE A 45 8.78 -3.46 -1.10
C PHE A 45 10.04 -3.94 -1.81
N TYR A 46 9.95 -4.04 -3.13
CA TYR A 46 11.04 -4.34 -4.05
C TYR A 46 11.49 -3.04 -4.72
N VAL A 47 12.76 -2.71 -4.55
CA VAL A 47 13.30 -1.38 -4.84
C VAL A 47 14.73 -1.50 -5.35
N SER A 48 15.14 -0.62 -6.27
CA SER A 48 16.55 -0.47 -6.62
C SER A 48 17.38 0.15 -5.50
N GLU A 49 18.68 -0.14 -5.47
CA GLU A 49 19.54 0.38 -4.41
C GLU A 49 19.61 1.92 -4.39
N SER A 50 19.60 2.57 -5.55
CA SER A 50 19.62 4.04 -5.69
C SER A 50 18.37 4.67 -5.11
N SER A 51 17.18 4.14 -5.44
CA SER A 51 15.92 4.65 -4.88
C SER A 51 15.84 4.41 -3.37
N MET A 52 16.41 3.31 -2.88
CA MET A 52 16.50 3.05 -1.45
C MET A 52 17.38 4.08 -0.72
N ARG A 53 18.54 4.46 -1.28
CA ARG A 53 19.42 5.48 -0.68
C ARG A 53 18.71 6.81 -0.53
N LEU A 54 17.99 7.25 -1.57
CA LEU A 54 17.19 8.47 -1.55
C LEU A 54 16.03 8.38 -0.56
N GLY A 55 15.37 7.21 -0.49
CA GLY A 55 14.29 6.95 0.45
C GLY A 55 14.71 6.97 1.92
N SER A 56 16.01 6.84 2.22
CA SER A 56 16.52 6.91 3.59
C SER A 56 16.48 8.31 4.19
N SER A 57 16.42 9.36 3.37
CA SER A 57 16.33 10.75 3.82
C SER A 57 14.93 11.13 4.32
N ILE A 58 13.91 10.32 4.05
CA ILE A 58 12.51 10.60 4.38
C ILE A 58 12.15 9.96 5.72
N ALA A 59 11.51 10.72 6.60
CA ALA A 59 11.03 10.23 7.89
C ALA A 59 9.99 9.11 7.72
N ARG A 60 10.00 8.12 8.63
CA ARG A 60 9.09 6.96 8.61
C ARG A 60 7.59 7.30 8.51
N PRO A 61 7.03 8.31 9.20
CA PRO A 61 5.60 8.61 9.06
C PRO A 61 5.25 9.17 7.68
N ASN A 62 6.15 9.91 7.05
CA ASN A 62 5.92 10.59 5.77
C ASN A 62 6.11 9.66 4.57
N LEU A 63 6.79 8.53 4.75
CA LEU A 63 7.01 7.55 3.70
C LEU A 63 5.81 6.60 3.61
N VAL A 64 5.05 6.64 2.51
CA VAL A 64 3.89 5.77 2.29
C VAL A 64 4.27 4.48 1.58
N SER A 65 4.92 4.61 0.43
CA SER A 65 5.39 3.48 -0.37
C SER A 65 6.64 3.88 -1.15
N LEU A 66 7.47 2.89 -1.51
CA LEU A 66 8.65 3.13 -2.31
C LEU A 66 8.90 1.87 -3.15
N GLY A 67 8.94 2.03 -4.48
CA GLY A 67 9.05 0.92 -5.42
C GLY A 67 7.77 0.06 -5.51
N THR A 68 7.92 -1.23 -5.77
CA THR A 68 6.79 -2.14 -5.97
C THR A 68 6.51 -2.96 -4.70
N CYS A 69 5.26 -2.98 -4.24
CA CYS A 69 4.85 -3.85 -3.14
C CYS A 69 4.81 -5.31 -3.61
N PHE A 70 5.52 -6.21 -2.94
CA PHE A 70 5.46 -7.65 -3.24
C PHE A 70 4.44 -8.38 -2.38
N GLY A 71 4.14 -7.86 -1.20
CA GLY A 71 3.29 -8.56 -0.26
C GLY A 71 3.27 -7.91 1.11
N LYS A 72 2.53 -8.54 2.02
CA LYS A 72 2.48 -8.18 3.43
C LYS A 72 2.69 -9.40 4.32
N PHE A 73 3.34 -9.20 5.44
CA PHE A 73 3.37 -10.20 6.51
C PHE A 73 2.05 -10.18 7.27
N SER A 74 1.52 -11.36 7.56
CA SER A 74 0.43 -11.48 8.53
C SER A 74 0.98 -11.36 9.95
N LYS A 75 0.10 -11.08 10.92
CA LYS A 75 0.44 -11.12 12.35
C LYS A 75 1.01 -12.47 12.79
N SER A 76 0.66 -13.54 12.09
CA SER A 76 1.18 -14.90 12.31
C SER A 76 2.54 -15.16 11.64
N GLY A 77 3.18 -14.16 11.03
CA GLY A 77 4.47 -14.29 10.35
C GLY A 77 4.40 -14.95 8.96
N LYS A 78 3.20 -15.20 8.42
CA LYS A 78 3.05 -15.78 7.07
C LYS A 78 3.06 -14.67 6.02
N PHE A 79 3.87 -14.85 4.97
CA PHE A 79 3.94 -13.90 3.87
C PHE A 79 2.77 -14.11 2.88
N LYS A 80 1.97 -13.06 2.66
CA LYS A 80 0.92 -13.01 1.65
C LYS A 80 1.41 -12.19 0.46
N LEU A 81 1.46 -12.82 -0.70
CA LEU A 81 1.86 -12.19 -1.96
C LEU A 81 0.73 -11.27 -2.45
N HIS A 82 1.07 -10.07 -2.92
CA HIS A 82 0.14 -9.13 -3.53
C HIS A 82 0.24 -9.18 -5.06
N ILE A 83 -0.86 -8.83 -5.75
CA ILE A 83 -0.94 -8.83 -7.20
C ILE A 83 0.06 -7.88 -7.87
N SER A 84 0.50 -6.82 -7.20
CA SER A 84 1.50 -5.88 -7.71
C SER A 84 2.87 -6.49 -8.03
N SER A 85 3.16 -7.70 -7.53
CA SER A 85 4.38 -8.43 -7.91
C SER A 85 4.26 -9.21 -9.22
N LEU A 86 3.07 -9.26 -9.83
CA LEU A 86 2.77 -10.11 -10.98
C LEU A 86 3.73 -9.88 -12.14
N ASP A 87 4.00 -8.62 -12.51
CA ASP A 87 4.84 -8.31 -13.67
C ASP A 87 6.27 -8.84 -13.53
N TYR A 88 6.83 -8.79 -12.32
CA TYR A 88 8.17 -9.30 -12.04
C TYR A 88 8.20 -10.82 -11.97
N ILE A 89 7.18 -11.44 -11.38
CA ILE A 89 7.12 -12.89 -11.21
C ILE A 89 6.77 -13.59 -12.54
N ALA A 90 5.87 -13.01 -13.33
CA ALA A 90 5.38 -13.57 -14.59
C ALA A 90 6.50 -13.82 -15.62
N GLN A 91 7.52 -12.96 -15.62
CA GLN A 91 8.70 -13.06 -16.49
C GLN A 91 9.50 -14.34 -16.22
N TYR A 92 9.63 -14.73 -14.95
CA TYR A 92 10.50 -15.82 -14.51
C TYR A 92 9.74 -17.06 -14.02
N ALA A 93 8.40 -17.04 -14.09
CA ALA A 93 7.55 -18.12 -13.61
C ALA A 93 7.81 -19.42 -14.38
N LYS A 94 8.04 -20.51 -13.63
CA LYS A 94 8.28 -21.84 -14.19
C LYS A 94 6.99 -22.48 -14.71
N TYR A 95 5.95 -22.43 -13.90
CA TYR A 95 4.65 -23.05 -14.20
C TYR A 95 3.62 -21.98 -14.55
N LYS A 96 3.02 -22.13 -15.73
CA LYS A 96 2.09 -21.18 -16.31
C LYS A 96 0.81 -21.90 -16.73
N VAL A 97 -0.31 -21.20 -16.58
CA VAL A 97 -1.63 -21.69 -16.96
C VAL A 97 -2.29 -20.63 -17.83
N TRP A 98 -2.75 -21.01 -19.01
CA TRP A 98 -3.49 -20.12 -19.91
C TRP A 98 -4.98 -20.43 -19.82
N ILE A 99 -5.76 -19.38 -19.60
CA ILE A 99 -7.22 -19.43 -19.50
C ILE A 99 -7.83 -19.00 -20.83
N LYS A 100 -8.89 -19.69 -21.26
CA LYS A 100 -9.70 -19.31 -22.43
C LYS A 100 -10.50 -18.03 -22.15
N PRO A 101 -10.82 -17.20 -23.16
CA PRO A 101 -11.59 -15.97 -22.96
C PRO A 101 -12.89 -16.13 -22.15
N ASN A 102 -13.60 -17.25 -22.32
CA ASN A 102 -14.82 -17.56 -21.56
C ASN A 102 -14.62 -17.65 -20.04
N GLY A 103 -13.40 -17.94 -19.59
CA GLY A 103 -13.05 -18.10 -18.18
C GLY A 103 -12.24 -16.96 -17.58
N GLU A 104 -11.87 -15.95 -18.38
CA GLU A 104 -11.07 -14.81 -17.90
C GLU A 104 -11.86 -13.94 -16.93
N MET A 105 -13.09 -13.57 -17.29
CA MET A 105 -13.96 -12.76 -16.44
C MET A 105 -14.25 -13.45 -15.10
N PRO A 106 -14.68 -14.73 -15.04
CA PRO A 106 -14.83 -15.44 -13.77
C PRO A 106 -13.59 -15.39 -12.88
N PHE A 107 -12.39 -15.55 -13.46
CA PHE A 107 -11.14 -15.52 -12.71
C PHE A 107 -10.82 -14.13 -12.14
N LEU A 108 -11.02 -13.07 -12.93
CA LEU A 108 -10.86 -11.68 -12.49
C LEU A 108 -11.89 -11.26 -11.43
N TYR A 109 -13.01 -11.97 -11.35
CA TYR A 109 -13.97 -11.83 -10.24
C TYR A 109 -13.62 -12.68 -9.01
N GLY A 110 -12.44 -13.30 -8.97
CA GLY A 110 -11.94 -14.06 -7.81
C GLY A 110 -12.43 -15.51 -7.74
N ASN A 111 -13.02 -16.02 -8.82
CA ASN A 111 -13.41 -17.44 -8.87
C ASN A 111 -12.22 -18.33 -9.21
N HIS A 112 -12.33 -19.60 -8.82
CA HIS A 112 -11.35 -20.62 -9.19
C HIS A 112 -11.45 -20.99 -10.68
N VAL A 113 -10.36 -21.50 -11.23
CA VAL A 113 -10.31 -21.93 -12.63
C VAL A 113 -10.80 -23.37 -12.71
N VAL A 114 -11.89 -23.58 -13.45
CA VAL A 114 -12.40 -24.90 -13.78
C VAL A 114 -11.77 -25.44 -15.06
N LYS A 115 -11.78 -26.78 -15.23
CA LYS A 115 -11.20 -27.44 -16.40
C LYS A 115 -11.79 -26.96 -17.73
N ALA A 116 -13.08 -26.64 -17.79
CA ALA A 116 -13.72 -26.12 -18.99
C ALA A 116 -13.05 -24.85 -19.53
N HIS A 117 -12.52 -24.02 -18.62
CA HIS A 117 -11.87 -22.75 -18.91
C HIS A 117 -10.36 -22.87 -19.14
N LEU A 118 -9.78 -24.04 -18.90
CA LEU A 118 -8.37 -24.30 -19.15
C LEU A 118 -8.10 -24.31 -20.67
N GLY A 119 -7.17 -23.48 -21.10
CA GLY A 119 -6.64 -23.46 -22.47
C GLY A 119 -5.38 -24.33 -22.58
N ARG A 120 -4.32 -23.92 -21.87
CA ARG A 120 -3.02 -24.58 -21.86
C ARG A 120 -2.48 -24.64 -20.44
N ILE A 121 -1.72 -25.69 -20.12
CA ILE A 121 -0.98 -25.81 -18.86
C ILE A 121 0.46 -26.22 -19.18
N THR A 122 1.43 -25.68 -18.45
CA THR A 122 2.81 -26.17 -18.52
C THR A 122 2.86 -27.64 -18.11
N GLU A 123 3.59 -28.46 -18.87
CA GLU A 123 3.79 -29.87 -18.54
C GLU A 123 4.57 -30.04 -17.23
N ASP A 124 4.48 -31.22 -16.61
CA ASP A 124 5.13 -31.55 -15.34
C ASP A 124 4.84 -30.60 -14.16
N THR A 125 3.66 -29.97 -14.15
CA THR A 125 3.21 -29.19 -12.99
C THR A 125 2.68 -30.14 -11.90
N PRO A 126 3.30 -30.18 -10.70
CA PRO A 126 2.84 -31.02 -9.60
C PRO A 126 1.57 -30.46 -8.94
N GLU A 127 0.96 -31.24 -8.05
CA GLU A 127 -0.16 -30.78 -7.23
C GLU A 127 0.29 -29.72 -6.22
N HIS A 128 -0.60 -28.79 -5.87
CA HIS A 128 -0.36 -27.73 -4.88
C HIS A 128 0.85 -26.83 -5.17
N GLN A 129 1.17 -26.67 -6.45
CA GLN A 129 2.25 -25.81 -6.91
C GLN A 129 1.74 -24.40 -7.22
N GLY A 130 2.55 -23.39 -6.89
CA GLY A 130 2.30 -22.01 -7.30
C GLY A 130 2.42 -21.87 -8.82
N VAL A 131 1.35 -21.37 -9.45
CA VAL A 131 1.27 -21.12 -10.89
C VAL A 131 0.91 -19.67 -11.16
N VAL A 132 1.43 -19.14 -12.26
CA VAL A 132 0.99 -17.84 -12.79
C VAL A 132 -0.04 -18.08 -13.88
N VAL A 133 -1.15 -17.36 -13.76
CA VAL A 133 -2.28 -17.45 -14.66
C VAL A 133 -2.15 -16.38 -15.74
N PHE A 134 -2.30 -16.79 -16.99
CA PHE A 134 -2.24 -15.97 -18.19
C PHE A 134 -3.55 -16.06 -18.97
N SER A 135 -3.84 -15.01 -19.72
CA SER A 135 -4.81 -15.03 -20.83
C SER A 135 -4.22 -15.80 -22.02
N MET A 136 -5.06 -16.23 -22.96
CA MET A 136 -4.60 -16.77 -24.25
C MET A 136 -3.68 -15.82 -25.04
N ASN A 137 -3.73 -14.52 -24.74
CA ASN A 137 -2.90 -13.49 -25.38
C ASN A 137 -1.57 -13.24 -24.64
N ASP A 138 -1.12 -14.18 -23.79
CA ASP A 138 0.10 -14.07 -22.97
C ASP A 138 0.13 -12.87 -22.01
N VAL A 139 -1.05 -12.34 -21.66
CA VAL A 139 -1.20 -11.30 -20.64
C VAL A 139 -1.31 -11.95 -19.26
N PRO A 140 -0.48 -11.59 -18.27
CA PRO A 140 -0.58 -12.15 -16.92
C PRO A 140 -1.83 -11.62 -16.21
N LEU A 141 -2.65 -12.53 -15.68
CA LEU A 141 -3.92 -12.23 -15.01
C LEU A 141 -3.84 -12.34 -13.48
N GLY A 142 -2.95 -13.20 -12.96
CA GLY A 142 -2.83 -13.38 -11.52
C GLY A 142 -2.04 -14.60 -11.07
N PHE A 143 -2.17 -14.90 -9.79
CA PHE A 143 -1.55 -16.04 -9.13
C PHE A 143 -2.60 -17.10 -8.79
N GLY A 144 -2.17 -18.36 -8.90
CA GLY A 144 -2.97 -19.50 -8.49
C GLY A 144 -2.12 -20.61 -7.90
N VAL A 145 -2.79 -21.60 -7.35
CA VAL A 145 -2.19 -22.85 -6.88
C VAL A 145 -2.87 -24.01 -7.58
N THR A 146 -2.12 -24.94 -8.15
CA THR A 146 -2.72 -26.13 -8.78
C THR A 146 -3.46 -26.97 -7.76
N ALA A 147 -4.67 -27.40 -8.12
CA ALA A 147 -5.44 -28.35 -7.35
C ALA A 147 -4.97 -29.78 -7.60
N ARG A 148 -4.55 -30.07 -8.84
CA ARG A 148 -4.15 -31.40 -9.31
C ARG A 148 -2.94 -31.36 -10.23
N SER A 149 -2.34 -32.53 -10.44
CA SER A 149 -1.22 -32.69 -11.37
C SER A 149 -1.68 -32.49 -12.81
N THR A 150 -0.72 -32.24 -13.72
CA THR A 150 -1.02 -32.12 -15.17
C THR A 150 -1.64 -33.40 -15.74
N VAL A 151 -1.20 -34.56 -15.27
CA VAL A 151 -1.68 -35.88 -15.72
C VAL A 151 -3.12 -36.09 -15.30
N ASP A 152 -3.45 -35.74 -14.05
CA ASP A 152 -4.79 -35.92 -13.51
C ASP A 152 -5.78 -34.90 -14.07
N THR A 153 -5.32 -33.66 -14.29
CA THR A 153 -6.10 -32.59 -14.93
C THR A 153 -6.71 -33.05 -16.26
N ARG A 154 -6.00 -33.85 -17.05
CA ARG A 154 -6.49 -34.38 -18.34
C ARG A 154 -7.68 -35.34 -18.18
N LYS A 155 -7.80 -36.04 -17.05
CA LYS A 155 -8.85 -37.04 -16.79
C LYS A 155 -10.08 -36.48 -16.05
N MET A 156 -9.95 -35.31 -15.42
CA MET A 156 -11.01 -34.73 -14.58
C MET A 156 -12.25 -34.27 -15.36
N ASP A 157 -13.36 -34.08 -14.65
CA ASP A 157 -14.57 -33.49 -15.21
C ASP A 157 -14.39 -32.00 -15.59
N PRO A 158 -15.11 -31.49 -16.60
CA PRO A 158 -15.01 -30.10 -17.04
C PRO A 158 -15.40 -29.08 -15.96
N THR A 159 -16.23 -29.46 -14.99
CA THR A 159 -16.64 -28.64 -13.85
C THR A 159 -15.64 -28.67 -12.70
N SER A 160 -14.67 -29.58 -12.73
CA SER A 160 -13.70 -29.71 -11.66
C SER A 160 -12.72 -28.54 -11.63
N ILE A 161 -12.36 -28.13 -10.40
CA ILE A 161 -11.38 -27.06 -10.16
C ILE A 161 -9.98 -27.58 -10.47
N ILE A 162 -9.24 -26.84 -11.31
CA ILE A 162 -7.86 -27.15 -11.67
C ILE A 162 -6.88 -26.20 -10.99
N VAL A 163 -7.25 -24.93 -10.84
CA VAL A 163 -6.40 -23.93 -10.18
C VAL A 163 -7.22 -23.19 -9.13
N PHE A 164 -6.74 -23.25 -7.89
CA PHE A 164 -7.20 -22.39 -6.82
C PHE A 164 -6.71 -20.97 -7.05
N HIS A 165 -7.65 -20.05 -7.11
CA HIS A 165 -7.37 -18.62 -7.14
C HIS A 165 -6.62 -18.20 -5.86
N GLN A 166 -5.65 -17.29 -6.00
CA GLN A 166 -4.95 -16.68 -4.88
C GLN A 166 -5.00 -15.15 -4.91
N ALA A 167 -4.70 -14.56 -6.07
CA ALA A 167 -4.77 -13.13 -6.31
C ALA A 167 -4.92 -12.89 -7.82
N ASP A 168 -5.62 -11.83 -8.20
CA ASP A 168 -5.88 -11.49 -9.59
C ASP A 168 -5.88 -9.98 -9.80
N VAL A 169 -5.69 -9.54 -11.05
CA VAL A 169 -5.63 -8.13 -11.44
C VAL A 169 -6.94 -7.38 -11.16
N GLY A 170 -8.08 -8.06 -11.11
CA GLY A 170 -9.35 -7.47 -10.69
C GLY A 170 -9.37 -7.04 -9.21
N GLU A 171 -8.39 -7.43 -8.39
CA GLU A 171 -8.19 -6.88 -7.04
C GLU A 171 -8.00 -5.36 -7.09
N TYR A 172 -7.37 -4.80 -8.12
CA TYR A 172 -7.21 -3.34 -8.26
C TYR A 172 -8.52 -2.56 -8.36
N LEU A 173 -9.60 -3.20 -8.84
CA LEU A 173 -10.92 -2.56 -8.96
C LEU A 173 -11.81 -2.81 -7.73
N ARG A 174 -11.48 -3.81 -6.91
CA ARG A 174 -12.30 -4.21 -5.75
C ARG A 174 -11.75 -3.67 -4.44
N ASP A 175 -10.43 -3.75 -4.29
CA ASP A 175 -9.73 -3.26 -3.12
C ASP A 175 -9.19 -1.87 -3.43
N GLU A 176 -10.09 -0.89 -3.50
CA GLU A 176 -9.71 0.52 -3.35
C GLU A 176 -9.15 0.68 -1.93
N VAL A 177 -7.85 0.47 -1.78
CA VAL A 177 -7.14 0.84 -0.56
C VAL A 177 -7.22 2.35 -0.48
N GLN A 178 -8.22 2.86 0.25
CA GLN A 178 -8.12 4.21 0.76
C GLN A 178 -6.82 4.24 1.56
N PRO A 179 -5.83 5.05 1.16
CA PRO A 179 -4.68 5.26 2.02
C PRO A 179 -5.28 5.73 3.34
N SER A 180 -5.06 4.96 4.40
CA SER A 180 -5.39 5.39 5.75
C SER A 180 -4.54 6.63 5.99
N TYR A 181 -5.10 7.79 5.67
CA TYR A 181 -4.68 9.05 6.23
C TYR A 181 -5.02 8.93 7.70
N ASP A 182 -4.12 8.31 8.47
CA ASP A 182 -3.93 8.72 9.84
C ASP A 182 -3.34 10.13 9.75
N SER A 183 -4.17 11.10 9.36
CA SER A 183 -3.91 12.50 9.64
C SER A 183 -3.66 12.54 11.14
N PRO A 184 -2.50 13.02 11.62
CA PRO A 184 -2.43 13.49 12.99
C PRO A 184 -3.61 14.45 13.10
N SER A 185 -4.57 14.16 13.97
CA SER A 185 -5.60 15.12 14.32
C SER A 185 -4.88 16.42 14.64
N LEU A 186 -4.96 17.39 13.74
CA LEU A 186 -4.72 18.77 14.10
C LEU A 186 -5.82 19.03 15.13
N GLU A 187 -5.48 18.90 16.41
CA GLU A 187 -6.19 19.58 17.47
C GLU A 187 -6.11 21.06 17.09
N THR A 188 -7.10 21.51 16.35
CA THR A 188 -7.45 22.92 16.32
C THR A 188 -7.91 23.21 17.73
N ASP A 189 -6.98 23.71 18.55
CA ASP A 189 -7.34 24.40 19.79
C ASP A 189 -8.24 25.56 19.40
N HIS A 190 -9.54 25.30 19.42
CA HIS A 190 -10.57 26.32 19.39
C HIS A 190 -10.48 27.07 20.71
N PHE A 191 -9.60 28.06 20.78
CA PHE A 191 -9.72 29.16 21.73
C PHE A 191 -10.88 30.06 21.29
N ALA A 192 -12.10 29.55 21.42
CA ALA A 192 -13.29 30.38 21.50
C ALA A 192 -13.41 30.87 22.94
N GLY A 193 -13.46 32.19 23.09
CA GLY A 193 -13.35 32.87 24.37
C GLY A 193 -14.39 32.42 25.40
N HIS A 194 -13.96 32.39 26.65
CA HIS A 194 -14.66 33.06 27.74
C HIS A 194 -13.71 33.35 28.89
N THR A 195 -13.71 34.62 29.29
CA THR A 195 -13.08 35.21 30.46
C THR A 195 -13.45 34.49 31.76
N ILE A 196 -12.45 34.12 32.57
CA ILE A 196 -12.57 34.13 34.04
C ILE A 196 -11.33 34.83 34.60
N LEU A 197 -11.54 36.07 35.07
CA LEU A 197 -10.66 36.75 36.01
C LEU A 197 -11.07 36.31 37.42
N THR A 198 -10.18 35.66 38.17
CA THR A 198 -10.02 35.83 39.62
C THR A 198 -8.75 35.14 40.11
N GLY A 199 -7.93 35.86 40.89
CA GLY A 199 -7.06 35.25 41.90
C GLY A 199 -5.55 35.42 41.73
N CYS A 200 -5.03 36.57 42.18
CA CYS A 200 -3.63 36.78 42.54
C CYS A 200 -3.08 35.68 43.48
N SER A 201 -1.81 35.30 43.27
CA SER A 201 -0.77 35.46 44.30
C SER A 201 0.63 35.46 43.65
N PRO A 202 1.38 36.58 43.71
CA PRO A 202 2.73 36.71 43.20
C PRO A 202 3.78 36.47 44.30
N LEU A 203 4.84 35.71 44.01
CA LEU A 203 6.04 35.65 44.85
C LEU A 203 7.04 36.71 44.37
N TRP A 204 7.18 37.76 45.20
CA TRP A 204 8.33 38.62 45.50
C TRP A 204 9.44 38.82 44.44
N PHE A 205 9.62 40.08 44.01
CA PHE A 205 10.86 40.84 44.23
C PHE A 205 10.61 42.34 43.90
N LEU A 206 10.75 43.22 44.91
CA LEU A 206 10.72 44.69 44.82
C LEU A 206 12.18 45.17 44.88
N SER A 207 12.64 46.16 44.08
CA SER A 207 12.74 47.60 44.44
C SER A 207 13.90 48.24 43.61
N PRO A 208 14.13 49.57 43.57
CA PRO A 208 13.29 50.66 43.02
C PRO A 208 14.09 51.64 42.10
N SER A 209 13.42 52.55 41.38
CA SER A 209 13.71 54.01 41.29
C SER A 209 13.13 54.69 40.04
N ASN A 210 12.39 55.78 40.28
CA ASN A 210 12.02 56.91 39.39
C ASN A 210 11.00 56.69 38.25
N ALA A 211 10.10 57.61 37.87
CA ALA A 211 9.28 58.65 38.49
C ALA A 211 8.54 59.38 37.32
N VAL A 212 7.21 59.57 37.44
CA VAL A 212 6.37 60.70 36.95
C VAL A 212 5.88 60.84 35.46
N ILE A 213 4.61 61.29 35.31
CA ILE A 213 3.97 62.17 34.27
C ILE A 213 3.42 61.44 32.99
N VAL A 214 2.18 61.53 32.45
CA VAL A 214 0.96 62.39 32.56
C VAL A 214 -0.31 61.52 32.38
N THR A 215 -1.36 61.82 33.14
CA THR A 215 -2.77 61.48 32.82
C THR A 215 -3.50 62.77 32.45
N LEU A 216 -4.34 62.74 31.39
CA LEU A 216 -5.56 63.54 31.12
C LEU A 216 -5.65 64.06 29.67
N LEU A 217 -6.68 63.62 28.93
CA LEU A 217 -7.75 64.47 28.39
C LEU A 217 -8.80 63.62 27.65
N TYR A 218 -9.87 63.32 28.38
CA TYR A 218 -11.21 63.06 27.86
C TYR A 218 -11.80 64.40 27.37
N TYR A 219 -12.44 64.45 26.19
CA TYR A 219 -13.74 65.10 25.95
C TYR A 219 -14.17 65.05 24.46
N SER A 220 -15.40 64.56 24.23
CA SER A 220 -16.45 65.16 23.39
C SER A 220 -16.38 65.17 21.84
N ILE A 221 -17.28 64.41 21.17
CA ILE A 221 -18.60 64.88 20.66
C ILE A 221 -19.20 63.85 19.68
N PHE A 222 -20.44 63.47 19.99
CA PHE A 222 -21.38 62.70 19.18
C PHE A 222 -22.26 63.70 18.39
N THR A 223 -22.75 63.28 17.21
CA THR A 223 -23.91 63.83 16.43
C THR A 223 -23.72 65.14 15.63
N VAL A 224 -23.71 65.05 14.28
CA VAL A 224 -24.64 65.70 13.31
C VAL A 224 -24.49 64.96 11.96
N GLY A 225 -25.62 64.57 11.35
CA GLY A 225 -25.71 63.66 10.20
C GLY A 225 -25.64 64.28 8.80
N PHE A 226 -25.73 63.39 7.78
CA PHE A 226 -26.08 63.57 6.36
C PHE A 226 -25.88 62.17 5.73
N GLU A 227 -26.84 61.27 5.53
CA GLU A 227 -28.06 61.33 4.69
C GLU A 227 -27.78 61.72 3.23
N VAL A 228 -27.24 60.79 2.42
CA VAL A 228 -27.52 60.63 0.97
C VAL A 228 -27.19 59.18 0.55
N LEU A 229 -27.99 58.61 -0.35
CA LEU A 229 -27.81 57.36 -1.11
C LEU A 229 -28.36 56.04 -0.51
N LYS A 230 -29.66 56.05 -0.19
CA LYS A 230 -30.58 55.03 -0.73
C LYS A 230 -31.41 55.68 -1.84
N THR A 231 -31.09 55.42 -3.10
CA THR A 231 -31.97 55.36 -4.29
C THR A 231 -31.09 55.32 -5.55
N TRP A 232 -31.48 54.49 -6.52
CA TRP A 232 -30.85 54.18 -7.83
C TRP A 232 -29.67 53.19 -7.75
N GLY A 233 -29.77 51.95 -8.23
CA GLY A 233 -30.85 51.25 -8.94
C GLY A 233 -30.59 49.74 -8.99
#